data_AF-A0A529Z8D4-F1
#
_entry.id   AF-A0A529Z8D4-F1
#
_cell.length_a   1.000
_cell.length_b   1.000
_cell.length_c   1.000
_cell.angle_alpha   90.00
_cell.angle_beta   90.00
_cell.angle_gamma   90.00
#
_symmetry.space_group_name_H-M   'P 1'
#
loop_
_entity.id
_entity.type
_entity.pdbx_description
1 polymer ?
#
loop_
_entity_poly.entity_id
_entity_poly.type
_entity_poly.pdbx_seq_one_letter_code
_entity_poly.pdbx_strand_id
1 'polypeptide(L)'
;MTAAVETGLTTTIHGDRVSLLRVLGPAHVWALGVGIVLVGEFTGWNFAADKGGALAALIVCWIVGLLYTSVAMIDSEVTSTVAAAGGQYAQAKHIVGPLMAFNVALFLVFAYTMLEVSDAILLGDTIVAKAGVEGMTHNSFIAATIVVLAWLNYRGVLMTLNVNFVITAIAYISIVILFFSVSPWTQGAVLKLNELVTPGNALPYDWIGVIAAFQFGIWYYLGIEGTTQAAEEVRSPARSLPYGTMAGMITLLIAAAMTWYVCASLMPWEYLGITYYPLWDAGKLTGSPLLENLLF
;
A
#
# COMPACT_ATOMS: atom_id res chain seq x y z
N MET A 1 -59.08 13.58 -41.55
CA MET A 1 -58.13 14.63 -41.96
C MET A 1 -57.98 15.56 -40.76
N THR A 2 -56.85 15.68 -40.07
CA THR A 2 -55.48 15.24 -40.40
C THR A 2 -54.69 15.27 -39.08
N ALA A 3 -54.04 14.15 -38.75
CA ALA A 3 -52.99 14.11 -37.73
C ALA A 3 -51.67 14.56 -38.36
N ALA A 4 -50.83 15.30 -37.62
CA ALA A 4 -49.42 15.53 -37.92
C ALA A 4 -48.72 15.90 -36.59
N VAL A 5 -48.20 14.91 -35.86
CA VAL A 5 -46.80 14.40 -35.91
C VAL A 5 -45.86 15.27 -35.06
N GLU A 6 -45.64 14.80 -33.83
CA GLU A 6 -44.46 15.12 -33.01
C GLU A 6 -43.21 14.61 -33.73
N THR A 7 -42.27 15.49 -34.03
CA THR A 7 -40.91 15.10 -34.40
C THR A 7 -39.98 15.30 -33.21
N GLY A 8 -39.95 14.30 -32.32
CA GLY A 8 -38.83 14.08 -31.43
C GLY A 8 -37.63 13.58 -32.24
N LEU A 9 -36.61 14.41 -32.38
CA LEU A 9 -35.28 13.99 -32.84
C LEU A 9 -34.45 13.61 -31.62
N THR A 10 -34.77 12.47 -31.02
CA THR A 10 -33.83 11.71 -30.19
C THR A 10 -32.89 10.99 -31.13
N THR A 11 -31.75 11.61 -31.43
CA THR A 11 -30.59 10.90 -31.98
C THR A 11 -30.05 9.97 -30.90
N THR A 12 -30.61 8.76 -30.82
CA THR A 12 -30.06 7.65 -30.04
C THR A 12 -28.84 7.11 -30.77
N ILE A 13 -27.68 7.70 -30.53
CA ILE A 13 -26.40 7.02 -30.78
C ILE A 13 -26.29 5.95 -29.68
N HIS A 14 -26.77 4.73 -29.96
CA HIS A 14 -26.36 3.53 -29.22
C HIS A 14 -24.88 3.26 -29.57
N GLY A 15 -23.98 4.04 -28.97
CA GLY A 15 -22.68 3.50 -28.61
C GLY A 15 -22.94 2.71 -27.35
N ASP A 16 -22.84 1.39 -27.41
CA ASP A 16 -22.75 0.58 -26.19
C ASP A 16 -21.64 1.19 -25.35
N ARG A 17 -22.00 1.94 -24.30
CA ARG A 17 -21.04 2.35 -23.29
C ARG A 17 -20.65 1.04 -22.62
N VAL A 18 -19.52 0.49 -23.05
CA VAL A 18 -18.84 -0.59 -22.34
C VAL A 18 -18.70 -0.10 -20.91
N SER A 19 -19.56 -0.60 -20.03
CA SER A 19 -19.62 -0.20 -18.64
C SER A 19 -19.16 -1.39 -17.82
N LEU A 20 -18.22 -1.12 -16.92
CA LEU A 20 -17.67 -2.14 -16.05
C LEU A 20 -18.76 -2.66 -15.11
N LEU A 21 -18.71 -3.94 -14.78
CA LEU A 21 -19.66 -4.54 -13.85
C LEU A 21 -19.43 -3.94 -12.46
N ARG A 22 -20.45 -3.28 -11.93
CA ARG A 22 -20.42 -2.71 -10.58
C ARG A 22 -20.59 -3.81 -9.53
N VAL A 23 -19.47 -4.42 -9.12
CA VAL A 23 -19.45 -5.55 -8.20
C VAL A 23 -18.92 -5.19 -6.82
N LEU A 24 -18.14 -4.10 -6.70
CA LEU A 24 -17.42 -3.77 -5.48
C LEU A 24 -18.31 -3.06 -4.46
N GLY A 25 -18.21 -3.54 -3.21
CA GLY A 25 -18.82 -2.93 -2.03
C GLY A 25 -17.77 -2.35 -1.08
N PRO A 26 -18.18 -1.77 0.06
CA PRO A 26 -17.27 -1.10 1.00
C PRO A 26 -16.13 -1.99 1.49
N ALA A 27 -16.40 -3.26 1.79
CA ALA A 27 -15.38 -4.21 2.22
C ALA A 27 -14.34 -4.52 1.13
N HIS A 28 -14.76 -4.54 -0.14
CA HIS A 28 -13.83 -4.74 -1.26
C HIS A 28 -12.94 -3.52 -1.46
N VAL A 29 -13.49 -2.31 -1.29
CA VAL A 29 -12.71 -1.06 -1.35
C VAL A 29 -11.71 -0.98 -0.19
N TRP A 30 -12.13 -1.35 1.02
CA TRP A 30 -11.24 -1.47 2.18
C TRP A 30 -10.08 -2.41 1.89
N ALA A 31 -10.38 -3.63 1.44
CA ALA A 31 -9.35 -4.63 1.20
C ALA A 31 -8.43 -4.26 0.04
N LEU A 32 -8.96 -3.63 -1.00
CA LEU A 32 -8.17 -3.07 -2.10
C LEU A 32 -7.22 -1.99 -1.57
N GLY A 33 -7.71 -1.07 -0.73
CA GLY A 33 -6.89 -0.02 -0.15
C GLY A 33 -5.78 -0.55 0.74
N VAL A 34 -6.12 -1.47 1.65
CA VAL A 34 -5.11 -2.13 2.50
C VAL A 34 -4.13 -2.91 1.64
N GLY A 35 -4.61 -3.68 0.66
CA GLY A 35 -3.77 -4.55 -0.17
C GLY A 35 -2.75 -3.84 -1.02
N ILE A 36 -3.10 -2.67 -1.59
CA ILE A 36 -2.16 -1.85 -2.35
C ILE A 36 -1.03 -1.32 -1.46
N VAL A 37 -1.37 -0.91 -0.23
CA VAL A 37 -0.42 -0.21 0.65
C VAL A 37 0.43 -1.19 1.46
N LEU A 38 -0.10 -2.37 1.80
CA LEU A 38 0.49 -3.26 2.81
C LEU A 38 1.94 -3.67 2.52
N VAL A 39 2.37 -3.68 1.24
CA VAL A 39 3.78 -3.94 0.88
C VAL A 39 4.75 -2.96 1.55
N GLY A 40 4.31 -1.72 1.75
CA GLY A 40 5.02 -0.66 2.44
C GLY A 40 5.28 -0.93 3.92
N GLU A 41 4.59 -1.91 4.52
CA GLU A 41 4.80 -2.33 5.91
C GLU A 41 5.85 -3.46 5.95
N PHE A 42 5.96 -4.22 4.87
CA PHE A 42 6.99 -5.25 4.70
C PHE A 42 8.35 -4.66 4.36
N THR A 43 8.42 -3.54 3.64
CA THR A 43 9.69 -2.92 3.25
C THR A 43 9.55 -1.44 2.90
N GLY A 44 10.67 -0.74 2.73
CA GLY A 44 10.71 0.67 2.30
C GLY A 44 10.63 1.67 3.45
N TRP A 45 9.76 1.43 4.43
CA TRP A 45 9.65 2.26 5.62
C TRP A 45 10.92 2.23 6.48
N ASN A 46 11.61 1.10 6.51
CA ASN A 46 12.73 0.84 7.43
C ASN A 46 13.94 1.72 7.10
N PHE A 47 14.10 2.17 5.85
CA PHE A 47 15.10 3.16 5.45
C PHE A 47 14.90 4.53 6.15
N ALA A 48 13.71 4.81 6.70
CA ALA A 48 13.52 5.96 7.57
C ALA A 48 14.38 5.85 8.85
N ALA A 49 14.57 4.64 9.37
CA ALA A 49 15.41 4.38 10.54
C ALA A 49 16.90 4.62 10.21
N ASP A 50 17.36 4.30 9.00
CA ASP A 50 18.73 4.63 8.54
C ASP A 50 18.99 6.13 8.57
N LYS A 51 18.02 6.94 8.12
CA LYS A 51 18.21 8.40 7.99
C LYS A 51 18.07 9.16 9.30
N GLY A 52 17.29 8.66 10.25
CA GLY A 52 16.92 9.43 11.45
C GLY A 52 17.00 8.67 12.77
N GLY A 53 17.32 7.38 12.77
CA GLY A 53 17.18 6.50 13.93
C GLY A 53 15.74 6.02 14.16
N ALA A 54 15.58 5.13 15.14
CA ALA A 54 14.29 4.49 15.41
C ALA A 54 13.19 5.49 15.79
N LEU A 55 13.48 6.48 16.64
CA LEU A 55 12.47 7.44 17.10
C LEU A 55 12.06 8.41 15.98
N ALA A 56 13.01 8.84 15.13
CA ALA A 56 12.66 9.63 13.96
C ALA A 56 11.72 8.86 13.02
N ALA A 57 11.98 7.57 12.78
CA ALA A 57 11.10 6.73 11.97
C ALA A 57 9.68 6.66 12.56
N LEU A 58 9.53 6.60 13.90
CA LEU A 58 8.21 6.65 14.55
C LEU A 58 7.52 8.01 14.38
N ILE A 59 8.26 9.10 14.59
CA ILE A 59 7.72 10.47 14.44
C ILE A 59 7.21 10.65 13.01
N VAL A 60 8.03 10.29 12.01
CA VAL A 60 7.64 10.36 10.61
C VAL A 60 6.45 9.45 10.31
N CYS A 61 6.42 8.22 10.83
CA CYS A 61 5.29 7.29 10.68
C CYS A 61 3.95 7.95 11.06
N TRP A 62 3.91 8.70 12.17
CA TRP A 62 2.70 9.39 12.60
C TRP A 62 2.40 10.68 11.82
N ILE A 63 3.43 11.50 11.53
CA ILE A 63 3.24 12.74 10.78
C ILE A 63 2.73 12.43 9.37
N VAL A 64 3.37 11.48 8.68
CA VAL A 64 2.96 11.06 7.35
C VAL A 64 1.61 10.37 7.38
N GLY A 65 1.32 9.56 8.41
CA GLY A 65 0.01 8.94 8.60
C GLY A 65 -1.13 9.98 8.73
N LEU A 66 -0.88 11.09 9.41
CA LEU A 66 -1.84 12.21 9.48
C LEU A 66 -2.02 12.91 8.13
N LEU A 67 -0.94 13.11 7.38
CA LEU A 67 -1.01 13.68 6.03
C LEU A 67 -1.79 12.79 5.07
N TYR A 68 -1.49 11.49 5.05
CA TYR A 68 -2.20 10.53 4.20
C TYR A 68 -3.66 10.32 4.63
N THR A 69 -3.97 10.45 5.92
CA THR A 69 -5.37 10.47 6.37
C THR A 69 -6.11 11.68 5.78
N SER A 70 -5.47 12.85 5.77
CA SER A 70 -6.04 14.06 5.17
C SER A 70 -6.23 13.92 3.67
N VAL A 71 -5.24 13.35 2.96
CA VAL A 71 -5.31 13.06 1.52
C VAL A 71 -6.44 12.07 1.23
N ALA A 72 -6.53 10.97 1.98
CA ALA A 72 -7.58 9.97 1.84
C ALA A 72 -8.99 10.54 2.04
N MET A 73 -9.16 11.47 2.99
CA MET A 73 -10.42 12.18 3.21
C MET A 73 -10.79 13.03 2.00
N ILE A 74 -9.86 13.83 1.49
CA ILE A 74 -10.08 14.69 0.31
C ILE A 74 -10.37 13.84 -0.93
N ASP A 75 -9.55 12.82 -1.19
CA ASP A 75 -9.67 11.95 -2.36
C ASP A 75 -11.01 11.20 -2.36
N SER A 76 -11.42 10.68 -1.21
CA SER A 76 -12.70 9.98 -1.09
C SER A 76 -13.88 10.93 -1.22
N GLU A 77 -13.83 12.15 -0.67
CA GLU A 77 -14.88 13.15 -0.83
C GLU A 77 -15.06 13.54 -2.30
N VAL A 78 -13.97 13.93 -2.97
CA VAL A 78 -14.04 14.37 -4.38
C VAL A 78 -14.51 13.22 -5.28
N THR A 79 -13.92 12.03 -5.14
CA THR A 79 -14.27 10.88 -6.00
C THR A 79 -15.69 10.37 -5.75
N SER A 80 -16.22 10.56 -4.54
CA SER A 80 -17.61 10.20 -4.23
C SER A 80 -18.63 11.06 -4.99
N THR A 81 -18.27 12.32 -5.33
CA THR A 81 -19.12 13.25 -6.09
C THR A 81 -18.98 13.08 -7.60
N VAL A 82 -17.77 12.75 -8.06
CA VAL A 82 -17.48 12.50 -9.48
C VAL A 82 -16.94 11.09 -9.61
N ALA A 83 -17.86 10.13 -9.65
CA ALA A 83 -17.56 8.71 -9.82
C ALA A 83 -17.13 8.38 -11.25
N ALA A 84 -15.98 8.92 -11.66
CA ALA A 84 -15.29 8.61 -12.90
C ALA A 84 -14.02 7.81 -12.57
N ALA A 85 -13.70 6.81 -13.39
CA ALA A 85 -12.43 6.11 -13.27
C ALA A 85 -11.30 7.05 -13.70
N GLY A 86 -10.17 6.94 -13.00
CA GLY A 86 -9.00 7.79 -13.19
C GLY A 86 -8.53 8.49 -11.92
N GLY A 87 -9.23 8.34 -10.79
CA GLY A 87 -8.79 8.86 -9.49
C GLY A 87 -8.30 10.31 -9.59
N GLN A 88 -7.06 10.55 -9.17
CA GLN A 88 -6.42 11.87 -9.18
C GLN A 88 -6.37 12.54 -10.57
N TYR A 89 -6.26 11.78 -11.67
CA TYR A 89 -6.32 12.34 -13.03
C TYR A 89 -7.69 12.95 -13.30
N ALA A 90 -8.77 12.23 -12.98
CA ALA A 90 -10.13 12.71 -13.18
C ALA A 90 -10.40 13.94 -12.32
N GLN A 91 -9.97 13.90 -11.05
CA GLN A 91 -10.09 15.04 -10.14
C GLN A 91 -9.36 16.29 -10.69
N ALA A 92 -8.09 16.15 -11.10
CA ALA A 92 -7.31 17.26 -11.67
C ALA A 92 -7.93 17.85 -12.95
N LYS A 93 -8.51 16.98 -13.79
CA LYS A 93 -9.22 17.39 -15.01
C LYS A 93 -10.45 18.23 -14.72
N HIS A 94 -11.21 17.86 -13.69
CA HIS A 94 -12.44 18.56 -13.31
C HIS A 94 -12.18 19.86 -12.55
N ILE A 95 -11.13 19.92 -11.73
CA ILE A 95 -10.85 21.07 -10.85
C ILE A 95 -9.99 22.12 -11.54
N VAL A 96 -8.89 21.70 -12.18
CA VAL A 96 -7.85 22.63 -12.67
C VAL A 96 -7.87 22.76 -14.18
N GLY A 97 -7.98 21.63 -14.88
CA GLY A 97 -8.10 21.59 -16.34
C GLY A 97 -7.15 20.60 -17.04
N PRO A 98 -7.18 20.56 -18.38
CA PRO A 98 -6.59 19.46 -19.15
C PRO A 98 -5.06 19.34 -19.03
N LEU A 99 -4.33 20.46 -18.97
CA LEU A 99 -2.87 20.44 -18.90
C LEU A 99 -2.38 19.89 -17.57
N MET A 100 -3.06 20.22 -16.47
CA MET A 100 -2.72 19.67 -15.16
C MET A 100 -3.09 18.20 -15.05
N ALA A 101 -4.23 17.82 -15.60
CA ALA A 101 -4.60 16.41 -15.71
C ALA A 101 -3.55 15.59 -16.47
N PHE A 102 -3.02 16.11 -17.58
CA PHE A 102 -1.94 15.44 -18.32
C PHE A 102 -0.69 15.21 -17.47
N ASN A 103 -0.23 16.24 -16.74
CA ASN A 103 0.94 16.11 -15.86
C ASN A 103 0.69 15.09 -14.74
N VAL A 104 -0.48 15.15 -14.09
CA VAL A 104 -0.87 14.19 -13.05
C VAL A 104 -0.88 12.77 -13.60
N ALA A 105 -1.52 12.53 -14.75
CA ALA A 105 -1.52 11.21 -15.38
C ALA A 105 -0.11 10.71 -15.71
N LEU A 106 0.76 11.58 -16.23
CA LEU A 106 2.14 11.23 -16.55
C LEU A 106 2.91 10.79 -15.29
N PHE A 107 2.79 11.54 -14.19
CA PHE A 107 3.41 11.18 -12.91
C PHE A 107 2.84 9.89 -12.34
N LEU A 108 1.52 9.67 -12.40
CA LEU A 108 0.90 8.42 -11.96
C LEU A 108 1.43 7.23 -12.75
N VAL A 109 1.51 7.32 -14.08
CA VAL A 109 2.03 6.23 -14.92
C VAL A 109 3.46 5.87 -14.53
N PHE A 110 4.33 6.86 -14.35
CA PHE A 110 5.71 6.60 -13.90
C PHE A 110 5.75 6.00 -12.50
N ALA A 111 5.00 6.57 -11.54
CA ALA A 111 4.99 6.11 -10.17
C ALA A 111 4.54 4.65 -10.07
N TYR A 112 3.36 4.31 -10.61
CA TYR A 112 2.85 2.94 -10.55
C TYR A 112 3.73 1.96 -11.34
N THR A 113 4.24 2.32 -12.51
CA THR A 113 5.12 1.41 -13.27
C THR A 113 6.42 1.13 -12.51
N MET A 114 7.00 2.14 -11.88
CA MET A 114 8.23 1.98 -11.11
C MET A 114 8.00 1.17 -9.81
N LEU A 115 6.84 1.35 -9.16
CA LEU A 115 6.44 0.54 -8.00
C LEU A 115 6.31 -0.94 -8.37
N GLU A 116 5.58 -1.26 -9.46
CA GLU A 116 5.41 -2.65 -9.91
C GLU A 116 6.75 -3.31 -10.29
N VAL A 117 7.67 -2.56 -10.90
CA VAL A 117 9.02 -3.04 -11.18
C VAL A 117 9.80 -3.29 -9.88
N SER A 118 9.69 -2.38 -8.90
CA SER A 118 10.32 -2.52 -7.59
C SER A 118 9.83 -3.78 -6.85
N ASP A 119 8.52 -4.03 -6.87
CA ASP A 119 7.91 -5.19 -6.21
C ASP A 119 8.33 -6.51 -6.89
N ALA A 120 8.43 -6.51 -8.22
CA ALA A 120 8.92 -7.67 -8.96
C ALA A 120 10.40 -7.99 -8.65
N ILE A 121 11.25 -6.95 -8.55
CA ILE A 121 12.65 -7.07 -8.12
C ILE A 121 12.71 -7.63 -6.69
N LEU A 122 11.98 -7.01 -5.77
CA LEU A 122 11.94 -7.42 -4.37
C LEU A 122 11.58 -8.90 -4.25
N LEU A 123 10.49 -9.34 -4.87
CA LEU A 123 10.07 -10.74 -4.84
C LEU A 123 11.15 -11.68 -5.41
N GLY A 124 11.77 -11.30 -6.53
CA GLY A 124 12.87 -12.08 -7.12
C GLY A 124 14.06 -12.22 -6.19
N ASP A 125 14.45 -11.12 -5.54
CA ASP A 125 15.57 -11.10 -4.58
C ASP A 125 15.24 -11.89 -3.31
N THR A 126 14.00 -11.80 -2.79
CA THR A 126 13.57 -12.57 -1.61
C THR A 126 13.64 -14.07 -1.90
N ILE A 127 13.16 -14.53 -3.07
CA ILE A 127 13.21 -15.95 -3.46
C ILE A 127 14.65 -16.45 -3.51
N VAL A 128 15.55 -15.69 -4.15
CA VAL A 128 16.97 -16.06 -4.23
C VAL A 128 17.59 -16.09 -2.83
N ALA A 129 17.30 -15.10 -1.99
CA ALA A 129 17.79 -15.02 -0.63
C ALA A 129 17.33 -16.21 0.24
N LYS A 130 16.07 -16.64 0.11
CA LYS A 130 15.53 -17.78 0.89
C LYS A 130 16.08 -19.12 0.43
N ALA A 131 16.20 -19.31 -0.88
CA ALA A 131 16.64 -20.59 -1.41
C ALA A 131 18.15 -20.81 -1.17
N GLY A 132 18.95 -19.75 -1.03
CA GLY A 132 20.35 -19.85 -0.58
C GLY A 132 21.27 -20.62 -1.53
N VAL A 133 20.86 -20.79 -2.80
CA VAL A 133 21.63 -21.52 -3.81
C VAL A 133 22.51 -20.55 -4.58
N GLU A 134 23.83 -20.77 -4.53
CA GLU A 134 24.80 -19.99 -5.32
C GLU A 134 24.55 -20.15 -6.83
N GLY A 135 24.56 -19.04 -7.57
CA GLY A 135 24.41 -19.02 -9.03
C GLY A 135 22.97 -18.93 -9.53
N MET A 136 21.97 -18.91 -8.65
CA MET A 136 20.59 -18.67 -9.04
C MET A 136 20.35 -17.20 -9.39
N THR A 137 19.75 -16.96 -10.56
CA THR A 137 19.57 -15.59 -11.08
C THR A 137 18.17 -15.07 -10.80
N HIS A 138 18.10 -13.93 -10.12
CA HIS A 138 16.84 -13.25 -9.80
C HIS A 138 16.03 -12.82 -11.04
N ASN A 139 16.70 -12.58 -12.18
CA ASN A 139 16.09 -12.10 -13.42
C ASN A 139 14.98 -13.02 -13.94
N SER A 140 15.15 -14.34 -13.75
CA SER A 140 14.17 -15.33 -14.15
C SER A 140 12.87 -15.22 -13.34
N PHE A 141 12.99 -15.02 -12.02
CA PHE A 141 11.84 -14.82 -11.13
C PHE A 141 11.16 -13.48 -11.35
N ILE A 142 11.93 -12.42 -11.60
CA ILE A 142 11.39 -11.09 -11.94
C ILE A 142 10.53 -11.18 -13.21
N ALA A 143 11.09 -11.74 -14.28
CA ALA A 143 10.37 -11.90 -15.55
C ALA A 143 9.13 -12.80 -15.40
N ALA A 144 9.25 -13.91 -14.68
CA ALA A 144 8.11 -14.81 -14.41
C ALA A 144 6.99 -14.09 -13.64
N THR A 145 7.35 -13.29 -12.63
CA THR A 145 6.39 -12.53 -11.80
C THR A 145 5.61 -11.54 -12.65
N ILE A 146 6.31 -10.74 -13.47
CA ILE A 146 5.67 -9.77 -14.38
C ILE A 146 4.73 -10.48 -15.35
N VAL A 147 5.16 -11.59 -15.98
CA VAL A 147 4.33 -12.33 -16.93
C VAL A 147 3.09 -12.93 -16.27
N VAL A 148 3.23 -13.52 -15.08
CA VAL A 148 2.12 -14.14 -14.34
C VAL A 148 1.13 -13.09 -13.85
N LEU A 149 1.59 -11.98 -13.28
CA LEU A 149 0.72 -10.89 -12.82
C LEU A 149 0.03 -10.19 -14.00
N ALA A 150 0.74 -9.96 -15.11
CA ALA A 150 0.13 -9.42 -16.32
C ALA A 150 -0.95 -10.37 -16.87
N TRP A 151 -0.67 -11.68 -16.91
CA TRP A 151 -1.65 -12.68 -17.32
C TRP A 151 -2.87 -12.71 -16.40
N LEU A 152 -2.69 -12.62 -15.08
CA LEU A 152 -3.79 -12.53 -14.12
C LEU A 152 -4.65 -11.29 -14.37
N ASN A 153 -4.03 -10.14 -14.61
CA ASN A 153 -4.73 -8.91 -14.96
C ASN A 153 -5.54 -9.02 -16.27
N TYR A 154 -5.05 -9.76 -17.27
CA TYR A 154 -5.81 -10.04 -18.50
C TYR A 154 -7.05 -10.93 -18.27
N ARG A 155 -7.07 -11.77 -17.23
CA ARG A 155 -8.20 -12.67 -16.93
C ARG A 155 -9.41 -11.95 -16.32
N GLY A 156 -9.22 -10.73 -15.84
CA GLY A 156 -10.29 -9.84 -15.41
C GLY A 156 -10.18 -9.41 -13.97
N VAL A 157 -10.67 -8.20 -13.71
CA VAL A 157 -10.45 -7.44 -12.46
C VAL A 157 -11.02 -8.15 -11.23
N LEU A 158 -12.21 -8.75 -11.32
CA LEU A 158 -12.81 -9.45 -10.17
C LEU A 158 -11.94 -10.62 -9.66
N MET A 159 -11.30 -11.36 -10.58
CA MET A 159 -10.43 -12.46 -10.18
C MET A 159 -9.14 -11.94 -9.53
N THR A 160 -8.52 -10.92 -10.12
CA THR A 160 -7.35 -10.25 -9.53
C THR A 160 -7.67 -9.70 -8.14
N LEU A 161 -8.83 -9.07 -7.96
CA LEU A 161 -9.25 -8.51 -6.67
C LEU A 161 -9.47 -9.57 -5.60
N ASN A 162 -10.06 -10.72 -5.96
CA ASN A 162 -10.23 -11.82 -5.01
C ASN A 162 -8.87 -12.43 -4.60
N VAL A 163 -7.94 -12.56 -5.54
CA VAL A 163 -6.57 -13.03 -5.25
C VAL A 163 -5.86 -12.02 -4.34
N ASN A 164 -5.93 -10.73 -4.67
CA ASN A 164 -5.38 -9.66 -3.85
C ASN A 164 -5.96 -9.73 -2.43
N PHE A 165 -7.29 -9.81 -2.29
CA PHE A 165 -7.95 -9.95 -0.99
C PHE A 165 -7.39 -11.08 -0.13
N VAL A 166 -7.19 -12.26 -0.71
CA VAL A 166 -6.65 -13.43 0.02
C VAL A 166 -5.20 -13.18 0.44
N ILE A 167 -4.37 -12.65 -0.47
CA ILE A 167 -2.95 -12.37 -0.19
C ILE A 167 -2.83 -11.29 0.89
N THR A 168 -3.57 -10.19 0.76
CA THR A 168 -3.62 -9.11 1.77
C THR A 168 -4.08 -9.63 3.12
N ALA A 169 -5.10 -10.48 3.17
CA ALA A 169 -5.58 -11.04 4.42
C ALA A 169 -4.50 -11.90 5.09
N ILE A 170 -3.80 -12.75 4.33
CA ILE A 170 -2.69 -13.57 4.85
C ILE A 170 -1.56 -12.67 5.37
N ALA A 171 -1.16 -11.66 4.59
CA ALA A 171 -0.08 -10.75 4.94
C ALA A 171 -0.42 -9.89 6.18
N TYR A 172 -1.65 -9.38 6.29
CA TYR A 172 -2.08 -8.64 7.47
C TYR A 172 -2.14 -9.55 8.71
N ILE A 173 -2.66 -10.77 8.55
CA ILE A 173 -2.70 -11.76 9.63
C ILE A 173 -1.28 -12.14 10.07
N SER A 174 -0.30 -12.25 9.17
CA SER A 174 1.08 -12.57 9.56
C SER A 174 1.71 -11.48 10.43
N ILE A 175 1.46 -10.19 10.15
CA ILE A 175 1.86 -9.06 11.02
C ILE A 175 1.20 -9.18 12.40
N VAL A 176 -0.10 -9.48 12.45
CA VAL A 176 -0.84 -9.65 13.71
C VAL A 176 -0.32 -10.82 14.52
N ILE A 177 -0.09 -11.97 13.89
CA ILE A 177 0.47 -13.17 14.54
C ILE A 177 1.87 -12.85 15.06
N LEU A 178 2.72 -12.19 14.27
CA LEU A 178 4.05 -11.78 14.71
C LEU A 178 3.96 -10.90 15.97
N PHE A 179 3.12 -9.86 15.95
CA PHE A 179 2.95 -8.95 17.06
C PHE A 179 2.55 -9.64 18.36
N PHE A 180 1.62 -10.60 18.32
CA PHE A 180 1.24 -11.37 19.51
C PHE A 180 2.28 -12.41 19.92
N SER A 181 2.98 -13.01 18.95
CA SER A 181 3.99 -14.05 19.22
C SER A 181 5.16 -13.54 20.04
N VAL A 182 5.53 -12.27 19.87
CA VAL A 182 6.64 -11.64 20.60
C VAL A 182 6.25 -11.13 21.99
N SER A 183 5.02 -11.40 22.43
CA SER A 183 4.48 -10.95 23.74
C SER A 183 4.71 -9.46 23.96
N PRO A 184 3.94 -8.58 23.28
CA PRO A 184 4.25 -7.16 23.14
C PRO A 184 4.27 -6.39 24.46
N TRP A 185 3.67 -6.97 25.50
CA TRP A 185 3.55 -6.41 26.85
C TRP A 185 4.71 -6.76 27.78
N THR A 186 5.61 -7.65 27.38
CA THR A 186 6.69 -8.17 28.24
C THR A 186 8.06 -7.73 27.72
N GLN A 187 8.46 -6.50 28.08
CA GLN A 187 9.79 -5.98 27.79
C GLN A 187 10.86 -6.83 28.50
N GLY A 188 11.90 -7.24 27.75
CA GLY A 188 13.02 -8.05 28.24
C GLY A 188 12.92 -9.56 27.99
N ALA A 189 11.78 -10.09 27.55
CA ALA A 189 11.65 -11.51 27.18
C ALA A 189 12.12 -11.78 25.74
N VAL A 190 11.53 -11.07 24.79
CA VAL A 190 11.85 -11.13 23.36
C VAL A 190 12.09 -9.72 22.82
N LEU A 191 11.26 -8.75 23.23
CA LEU A 191 11.38 -7.34 22.86
C LEU A 191 12.33 -6.60 23.78
N LYS A 192 13.22 -5.80 23.20
CA LYS A 192 14.29 -5.06 23.88
C LYS A 192 14.27 -3.57 23.54
N LEU A 193 13.08 -2.97 23.43
CA LEU A 193 12.94 -1.58 23.01
C LEU A 193 13.75 -0.62 23.92
N ASN A 194 13.70 -0.84 25.23
CA ASN A 194 14.41 0.00 26.20
C ASN A 194 15.94 -0.10 26.10
N GLU A 195 16.47 -1.20 25.56
CA GLU A 195 17.91 -1.41 25.34
C GLU A 195 18.34 -0.89 23.95
N LEU A 196 17.47 -1.03 22.95
CA LEU A 196 17.76 -0.68 21.55
C LEU A 196 17.50 0.81 21.25
N VAL A 197 16.52 1.42 21.93
CA VAL A 197 16.14 2.83 21.78
C VAL A 197 16.35 3.54 23.12
N THR A 198 17.56 4.02 23.32
CA THR A 198 18.01 4.80 24.47
C THR A 198 17.93 6.31 24.19
N PRO A 199 17.88 7.18 25.21
CA PRO A 199 17.92 8.63 25.00
C PRO A 199 19.14 9.12 24.21
N GLY A 200 20.25 8.37 24.21
CA GLY A 200 21.47 8.73 23.49
C GLY A 200 21.50 8.31 22.00
N ASN A 201 20.68 7.35 21.59
CA ASN A 201 20.64 6.85 20.20
C ASN A 201 19.24 6.91 19.56
N ALA A 202 18.23 7.43 20.26
CA ALA A 202 16.87 7.56 19.72
C ALA A 202 16.81 8.53 18.53
N LEU A 203 17.56 9.63 18.58
CA LEU A 203 17.69 10.64 17.53
C LEU A 203 19.18 10.92 17.25
N PRO A 204 19.90 10.02 16.56
CA PRO A 204 21.33 10.16 16.30
C PRO A 204 21.67 11.40 15.44
N TYR A 205 20.72 11.89 14.66
CA TYR A 205 20.87 13.03 13.74
C TYR A 205 19.91 14.19 14.08
N ASP A 206 19.40 14.22 15.31
CA ASP A 206 18.42 15.21 15.78
C ASP A 206 17.23 15.39 14.81
N TRP A 207 16.68 16.60 14.74
CA TRP A 207 15.55 16.95 13.86
C TRP A 207 15.90 16.91 12.37
N ILE A 208 17.18 17.02 12.00
CA ILE A 208 17.60 16.87 10.59
C ILE A 208 17.35 15.43 10.13
N GLY A 209 17.62 14.45 10.99
CA GLY A 209 17.30 13.04 10.75
C GLY A 209 15.80 12.80 10.52
N VAL A 210 14.95 13.48 11.29
CA VAL A 210 13.48 13.39 11.11
C VAL A 210 13.04 13.90 9.75
N ILE A 211 13.61 15.02 9.29
CA ILE A 211 13.31 15.59 7.96
C ILE A 211 13.82 14.65 6.86
N ALA A 212 15.02 14.10 7.01
CA ALA A 212 15.60 13.17 6.04
C ALA A 212 14.81 11.84 5.96
N ALA A 213 14.28 11.36 7.08
CA ALA A 213 13.47 10.16 7.17
C ALA A 213 12.09 10.30 6.50
N PHE A 214 11.64 11.53 6.21
CA PHE A 214 10.31 11.81 5.70
C PHE A 214 9.99 11.11 4.36
N GLN A 215 10.96 11.12 3.44
CA GLN A 215 10.85 10.45 2.14
C GLN A 215 10.50 8.96 2.28
N PHE A 216 11.02 8.31 3.31
CA PHE A 216 10.83 6.88 3.51
C PHE A 216 9.57 6.55 4.29
N GLY A 217 9.12 7.44 5.18
CA GLY A 217 7.86 7.24 5.91
C GLY A 217 6.60 7.29 5.03
N ILE A 218 6.71 7.84 3.81
CA ILE A 218 5.66 7.78 2.78
C ILE A 218 5.29 6.34 2.44
N TRP A 219 6.25 5.41 2.49
CA TRP A 219 6.02 4.01 2.14
C TRP A 219 4.92 3.34 2.97
N TYR A 220 4.74 3.73 4.24
CA TYR A 220 3.70 3.16 5.11
C TYR A 220 2.25 3.36 4.62
N TYR A 221 2.01 4.37 3.77
CA TYR A 221 0.65 4.78 3.42
C TYR A 221 0.45 5.02 1.92
N LEU A 222 1.54 4.93 1.14
CA LEU A 222 1.53 5.16 -0.30
C LEU A 222 0.62 4.15 -1.00
N GLY A 223 -0.33 4.66 -1.81
CA GLY A 223 -1.22 3.83 -2.62
C GLY A 223 -2.67 3.77 -2.12
N ILE A 224 -2.99 4.33 -0.95
CA ILE A 224 -4.38 4.39 -0.47
C ILE A 224 -5.29 5.17 -1.42
N GLU A 225 -4.73 6.18 -2.10
CA GLU A 225 -5.37 6.94 -3.17
C GLU A 225 -5.84 6.04 -4.33
N GLY A 226 -5.20 4.87 -4.50
CA GLY A 226 -5.56 3.85 -5.48
C GLY A 226 -6.99 3.32 -5.32
N THR A 227 -7.56 3.41 -4.11
CA THR A 227 -8.97 3.05 -3.88
C THR A 227 -9.96 3.82 -4.73
N THR A 228 -9.63 5.07 -5.06
CA THR A 228 -10.47 5.93 -5.90
C THR A 228 -10.44 5.55 -7.38
N GLN A 229 -9.41 4.83 -7.82
CA GLN A 229 -9.27 4.42 -9.22
C GLN A 229 -10.32 3.36 -9.59
N ALA A 230 -10.76 2.55 -8.62
CA ALA A 230 -11.80 1.53 -8.80
C ALA A 230 -13.23 2.09 -8.77
N ALA A 231 -13.43 3.42 -8.75
CA ALA A 231 -14.74 4.04 -8.58
C ALA A 231 -15.82 3.57 -9.57
N GLU A 232 -15.46 3.25 -10.82
CA GLU A 232 -16.42 2.79 -11.84
C GLU A 232 -16.94 1.36 -11.60
N GLU A 233 -16.22 0.55 -10.82
CA GLU A 233 -16.56 -0.84 -10.49
C GLU A 233 -17.31 -0.95 -9.15
N VAL A 234 -17.48 0.17 -8.45
CA VAL A 234 -18.13 0.24 -7.15
C VAL A 234 -19.63 0.41 -7.31
N ARG A 235 -20.42 -0.40 -6.59
CA ARG A 235 -21.90 -0.37 -6.61
C ARG A 235 -22.46 0.97 -6.15
N SER A 236 -21.92 1.52 -5.07
CA SER A 236 -22.30 2.82 -4.52
C SER A 236 -21.04 3.61 -4.17
N PRO A 237 -20.49 4.38 -5.13
CA PRO A 237 -19.27 5.15 -4.93
C PRO A 237 -19.41 6.17 -3.79
N ALA A 238 -20.56 6.86 -3.74
CA ALA A 238 -20.90 7.87 -2.73
C ALA A 238 -20.72 7.40 -1.28
N ARG A 239 -20.91 6.10 -1.03
CA ARG A 239 -20.82 5.50 0.30
C ARG A 239 -19.60 4.61 0.46
N SER A 240 -19.33 3.76 -0.52
CA SER A 240 -18.33 2.70 -0.39
C SER A 240 -16.90 3.23 -0.43
N LEU A 241 -16.64 4.32 -1.17
CA LEU A 241 -15.32 4.92 -1.23
C LEU A 241 -14.94 5.57 0.10
N PRO A 242 -15.72 6.53 0.66
CA PRO A 242 -15.37 7.13 1.95
C PRO A 242 -15.21 6.12 3.08
N TYR A 243 -16.14 5.17 3.22
CA TYR A 243 -16.05 4.16 4.27
C TYR A 243 -14.89 3.18 4.05
N GLY A 244 -14.68 2.72 2.82
CA GLY A 244 -13.63 1.75 2.50
C GLY A 244 -12.23 2.35 2.69
N THR A 245 -11.99 3.54 2.14
CA THR A 245 -10.71 4.23 2.23
C THR A 245 -10.38 4.61 3.68
N MET A 246 -11.33 5.15 4.45
CA MET A 246 -11.09 5.51 5.85
C MET A 246 -10.88 4.29 6.75
N ALA A 247 -11.65 3.22 6.56
CA ALA A 247 -11.41 1.96 7.27
C ALA A 247 -10.00 1.42 6.92
N GLY A 248 -9.57 1.55 5.66
CA GLY A 248 -8.26 1.13 5.19
C GLY A 248 -7.15 1.90 5.91
N MET A 249 -7.26 3.23 5.95
CA MET A 249 -6.31 4.09 6.68
C MET A 249 -6.19 3.73 8.15
N ILE A 250 -7.30 3.44 8.84
CA ILE A 250 -7.25 3.03 10.25
C ILE A 250 -6.51 1.69 10.38
N THR A 251 -6.77 0.72 9.50
CA THR A 251 -6.06 -0.56 9.48
C THR A 251 -4.56 -0.36 9.27
N LEU A 252 -4.16 0.51 8.33
CA LEU A 252 -2.77 0.80 8.00
C LEU A 252 -2.04 1.53 9.13
N LEU A 253 -2.67 2.52 9.77
CA LEU A 253 -2.11 3.21 10.94
C LEU A 253 -1.78 2.22 12.08
N ILE A 254 -2.68 1.26 12.32
CA ILE A 254 -2.47 0.20 13.31
C ILE A 254 -1.33 -0.73 12.87
N ALA A 255 -1.33 -1.16 11.60
CA ALA A 255 -0.30 -2.04 11.04
C ALA A 255 1.09 -1.40 11.09
N ALA A 256 1.21 -0.13 10.70
CA ALA A 256 2.44 0.64 10.70
C ALA A 256 3.00 0.78 12.12
N ALA A 257 2.16 1.15 13.09
CA ALA A 257 2.57 1.26 14.49
C ALA A 257 3.02 -0.09 15.08
N MET A 258 2.29 -1.18 14.78
CA MET A 258 2.65 -2.54 15.19
C MET A 258 3.98 -2.98 14.59
N THR A 259 4.15 -2.75 13.29
CA THR A 259 5.34 -3.15 12.53
C THR A 259 6.57 -2.40 13.01
N TRP A 260 6.49 -1.07 13.17
CA TRP A 260 7.56 -0.27 13.74
C TRP A 260 7.93 -0.78 15.14
N TYR A 261 6.93 -0.98 16.01
CA TYR A 261 7.17 -1.40 17.40
C TYR A 261 7.88 -2.74 17.48
N VAL A 262 7.46 -3.74 16.70
CA VAL A 262 8.07 -5.07 16.69
C VAL A 262 9.48 -4.99 16.13
N CYS A 263 9.67 -4.40 14.96
CA CYS A 263 10.97 -4.36 14.30
C CYS A 263 12.01 -3.54 15.09
N ALA A 264 11.64 -2.36 15.61
CA ALA A 264 12.50 -1.53 16.44
C ALA A 264 12.82 -2.16 17.82
N SER A 265 11.99 -3.09 18.28
CA SER A 265 12.20 -3.83 19.53
C SER A 265 13.02 -5.11 19.36
N LEU A 266 13.17 -5.63 18.14
CA LEU A 266 13.92 -6.85 17.86
C LEU A 266 15.30 -6.57 17.27
N MET A 267 15.45 -5.46 16.56
CA MET A 267 16.66 -5.14 15.80
C MET A 267 17.18 -3.74 16.14
N PRO A 268 18.51 -3.55 16.21
CA PRO A 268 19.10 -2.23 16.30
C PRO A 268 18.79 -1.42 15.03
N TRP A 269 18.63 -0.11 15.17
CA TRP A 269 18.19 0.76 14.08
C TRP A 269 19.20 0.80 12.92
N GLU A 270 20.48 0.58 13.21
CA GLU A 270 21.57 0.49 12.23
C GLU A 270 21.40 -0.72 11.29
N TYR A 271 20.88 -1.84 11.81
CA TYR A 271 20.57 -3.01 10.99
C TYR A 271 19.21 -2.88 10.32
N LEU A 272 18.20 -2.41 11.07
CA LEU A 272 16.86 -2.18 10.57
C LEU A 272 16.87 -1.21 9.38
N GLY A 273 17.73 -0.18 9.42
CA GLY A 273 17.87 0.82 8.37
C GLY A 273 18.42 0.28 7.05
N ILE A 274 19.12 -0.86 7.04
CA ILE A 274 19.81 -1.38 5.85
C ILE A 274 19.21 -2.68 5.30
N THR A 275 18.41 -3.40 6.10
CA THR A 275 17.76 -4.62 5.63
C THR A 275 16.74 -4.32 4.54
N TYR A 276 16.64 -5.21 3.54
CA TYR A 276 15.61 -5.13 2.51
C TYR A 276 14.31 -5.84 2.94
N TYR A 277 14.38 -6.68 3.99
CA TYR A 277 13.28 -7.56 4.43
C TYR A 277 13.06 -7.48 5.95
N PRO A 278 12.75 -6.30 6.51
CA PRO A 278 12.68 -6.09 7.96
C PRO A 278 11.71 -7.04 8.67
N LEU A 279 10.53 -7.30 8.11
CA LEU A 279 9.55 -8.21 8.72
C LEU A 279 9.99 -9.68 8.64
N TRP A 280 10.63 -10.10 7.56
CA TRP A 280 11.15 -11.46 7.43
C TRP A 280 12.30 -11.71 8.42
N ASP A 281 13.22 -10.74 8.56
CA ASP A 281 14.32 -10.82 9.53
C ASP A 281 13.81 -10.76 10.98
N ALA A 282 12.78 -9.95 11.26
CA ALA A 282 12.07 -10.00 12.54
C ALA A 282 11.50 -11.41 12.82
N GLY A 283 10.90 -12.04 11.81
CA GLY A 283 10.42 -13.42 11.87
C GLY A 283 11.53 -14.42 12.22
N LYS A 284 12.70 -14.32 11.57
CA LYS A 284 13.87 -15.17 11.86
C LYS A 284 14.34 -15.02 13.31
N LEU A 285 14.36 -13.79 13.83
CA LEU A 285 14.81 -13.51 15.19
C LEU A 285 13.89 -14.10 16.27
N THR A 286 12.63 -14.41 15.95
CA THR A 286 11.74 -15.12 16.87
C THR A 286 12.12 -16.60 17.06
N GLY A 287 12.95 -17.17 16.17
CA GLY A 287 13.33 -18.58 16.19
C GLY A 287 12.20 -19.56 15.81
N SER A 288 11.04 -19.07 15.36
CA SER A 288 9.92 -19.91 14.93
C SER A 288 9.93 -20.11 13.41
N PRO A 289 10.10 -21.36 12.91
CA PRO A 289 10.06 -21.64 11.47
C PRO A 289 8.72 -21.28 10.82
N LEU A 290 7.63 -21.29 11.61
CA LEU A 290 6.30 -20.92 11.12
C LEU A 290 6.21 -19.41 10.85
N LEU A 291 6.76 -18.57 11.74
CA LEU A 291 6.75 -17.12 11.58
C LEU A 291 7.69 -16.67 10.47
N GLU A 292 8.88 -17.27 10.39
CA GLU A 292 9.81 -17.03 9.29
C GLU A 292 9.18 -17.32 7.94
N ASN A 293 8.42 -18.42 7.81
CA ASN A 293 7.76 -18.77 6.55
C ASN A 293 6.51 -17.94 6.25
N LEU A 294 5.82 -17.42 7.26
CA LEU A 294 4.64 -16.57 7.09
C LEU A 294 4.99 -15.12 6.70
N LEU A 295 6.20 -14.67 7.03
CA LEU A 295 6.70 -13.32 6.77
C LEU A 295 7.64 -13.25 5.56
N PHE A 296 7.88 -14.40 4.93
CA PHE A 296 8.49 -14.53 3.61
C PHE A 296 7.41 -14.41 2.52
#